data_AF-Q3JF96-F1
#
_entry.id   AF-Q3JF96-F1
#
_cell.length_a   1.000
_cell.length_b   1.000
_cell.length_c   1.000
_cell.angle_alpha   90.00
_cell.angle_beta   90.00
_cell.angle_gamma   90.00
#
_symmetry.space_group_name_H-M   'P 1'
#
loop_
_entity.id
_entity.type
_entity.pdbx_description
1 polymer ?
#
loop_
_entity_poly.entity_id
_entity_poly.type
_entity_poly.pdbx_seq_one_letter_code
_entity_poly.pdbx_strand_id
1 'polypeptide(L)'
;MNGTQRFPMDIPFGWFCIGYSDEVAVGDVKPLRYFGKDLVMFRGESGEIGVLDAYCPHLGAHMGHGGTVEGDSLRCPFHHWAYRKDGFCTSIPYAKEMPLIAKREPIAVPYPVVERNGAIWVWHHPQQIAPTYEVLEHEEFVAPGWSKPVRRFWSFASNPQEIAENGVDTAHFKCIHHMDAMPEGEVTYEGHIRRSRTTGETSMIFPDGVTRTVETGTNVINSGAGQKISRFTGFVTISLMEMATPVEADQVELRFCFAFPECPEGSPEWQGAMNTIDYFSGQLGIEGGDIPIWSHKIHREKPILCDGDGAIMRFRRYFEQFYAPRVVPVTASA
;
A
#
# COMPACT_ATOMS: atom_id res chain seq x y z
N MET A 1 15.35 23.60 -10.16
CA MET A 1 15.57 23.44 -8.71
C MET A 1 16.35 22.15 -8.52
N ASN A 2 17.67 22.22 -8.34
CA ASN A 2 18.52 21.03 -8.17
C ASN A 2 19.04 20.98 -6.73
N GLY A 3 18.17 20.55 -5.81
CA GLY A 3 18.65 19.82 -4.64
C GLY A 3 18.88 18.37 -5.07
N THR A 4 19.91 17.71 -4.56
CA THR A 4 20.15 16.28 -4.80
C THR A 4 18.99 15.49 -4.22
N GLN A 5 17.94 15.25 -5.02
CA GLN A 5 16.77 14.48 -4.62
C GLN A 5 17.24 13.07 -4.23
N ARG A 6 16.92 12.68 -3.00
CA ARG A 6 17.30 11.39 -2.41
C ARG A 6 16.84 10.20 -3.25
N PHE A 7 15.69 10.37 -3.89
CA PHE A 7 15.07 9.43 -4.82
C PHE A 7 14.74 10.19 -6.12
N PRO A 8 15.54 10.07 -7.20
CA PRO A 8 15.36 10.84 -8.43
C PRO A 8 14.25 10.26 -9.35
N MET A 9 13.24 9.63 -8.76
CA MET A 9 12.10 8.98 -9.42
C MET A 9 10.79 9.67 -9.02
N ASP A 10 9.81 9.62 -9.92
CA ASP A 10 8.45 10.12 -9.65
C ASP A 10 7.69 9.17 -8.72
N ILE A 11 6.47 9.51 -8.31
CA ILE A 11 5.62 8.58 -7.54
C ILE A 11 5.10 7.49 -8.50
N PRO A 12 5.26 6.19 -8.19
CA PRO A 12 4.77 5.14 -9.06
C PRO A 12 3.23 5.15 -9.11
N PHE A 13 2.66 4.83 -10.26
CA PHE A 13 1.21 4.63 -10.40
C PHE A 13 0.81 3.22 -9.96
N GLY A 14 -0.44 3.08 -9.53
CA GLY A 14 -0.98 1.80 -9.09
C GLY A 14 -2.06 1.90 -8.02
N TRP A 15 -2.48 0.75 -7.50
CA TRP A 15 -3.32 0.66 -6.32
C TRP A 15 -2.50 0.77 -5.04
N PHE A 16 -2.89 1.67 -4.15
CA PHE A 16 -2.28 1.89 -2.84
C PHE A 16 -3.33 1.92 -1.73
N CYS A 17 -3.01 1.32 -0.59
CA CYS A 17 -3.89 1.33 0.58
C CYS A 17 -3.78 2.67 1.33
N ILE A 18 -4.92 3.33 1.55
CA ILE A 18 -4.99 4.62 2.24
C ILE A 18 -5.66 4.53 3.62
N GLY A 19 -6.05 3.33 4.05
CA GLY A 19 -6.73 3.09 5.32
C GLY A 19 -7.44 1.74 5.34
N TYR A 20 -7.92 1.33 6.51
CA TYR A 20 -8.73 0.13 6.65
C TYR A 20 -10.22 0.45 6.56
N SER A 21 -11.02 -0.49 6.04
CA SER A 21 -12.45 -0.29 5.80
C SER A 21 -13.21 0.06 7.08
N ASP A 22 -12.82 -0.54 8.21
CA ASP A 22 -13.41 -0.34 9.54
C ASP A 22 -13.00 0.96 10.23
N GLU A 23 -12.05 1.71 9.67
CA GLU A 23 -11.65 3.01 10.20
C GLU A 23 -12.61 4.12 9.76
N VAL A 24 -13.44 3.89 8.74
CA VAL A 24 -14.34 4.89 8.15
C VAL A 24 -15.77 4.43 8.32
N ALA A 25 -16.52 5.05 9.22
CA ALA A 25 -17.93 4.77 9.43
C ALA A 25 -18.80 5.42 8.35
N VAL A 26 -20.04 4.95 8.21
CA VAL A 26 -21.04 5.59 7.35
C VAL A 26 -21.24 7.03 7.82
N GLY A 27 -21.17 7.98 6.87
CA GLY A 27 -21.29 9.40 7.14
C GLY A 27 -19.97 10.11 7.48
N ASP A 28 -18.87 9.37 7.66
CA ASP A 28 -17.57 9.96 7.95
C ASP A 28 -17.00 10.71 6.74
N VAL A 29 -16.28 11.79 7.04
CA VAL A 29 -15.44 12.55 6.11
C VAL A 29 -14.05 12.66 6.72
N LYS A 30 -13.00 12.31 5.97
CA LYS A 30 -11.61 12.34 6.43
C LYS A 30 -10.70 13.08 5.45
N PRO A 31 -9.95 14.10 5.91
CA PRO A 31 -8.85 14.66 5.13
C PRO A 31 -7.69 13.67 5.09
N LEU A 32 -7.01 13.57 3.94
CA LEU A 32 -5.87 12.69 3.71
C LEU A 32 -4.77 13.41 2.93
N ARG A 33 -3.52 12.94 3.07
CA ARG A 33 -2.37 13.41 2.29
C ARG A 33 -1.68 12.21 1.66
N TYR A 34 -1.77 12.07 0.33
CA TYR A 34 -1.10 11.01 -0.42
C TYR A 34 -0.71 11.47 -1.81
N PHE A 35 0.32 10.85 -2.38
CA PHE A 35 0.78 11.13 -3.74
C PHE A 35 1.18 12.60 -3.98
N GLY A 36 1.63 13.28 -2.92
CA GLY A 36 1.92 14.71 -2.94
C GLY A 36 0.68 15.61 -3.09
N LYS A 37 -0.52 15.08 -2.81
CA LYS A 37 -1.80 15.79 -2.92
C LYS A 37 -2.64 15.67 -1.66
N ASP A 38 -3.47 16.68 -1.44
CA ASP A 38 -4.51 16.65 -0.42
C ASP A 38 -5.75 16.00 -1.02
N LEU A 39 -6.25 14.97 -0.33
CA LEU A 39 -7.41 14.20 -0.74
C LEU A 39 -8.48 14.27 0.35
N VAL A 40 -9.72 13.97 -0.03
CA VAL A 40 -10.81 13.75 0.92
C VAL A 40 -11.43 12.40 0.65
N MET A 41 -11.52 11.60 1.70
CA MET A 41 -12.24 10.34 1.71
C MET A 41 -13.56 10.52 2.47
N PHE A 42 -14.63 9.92 1.99
CA PHE A 42 -15.92 9.92 2.67
C PHE A 42 -16.66 8.61 2.44
N ARG A 43 -17.54 8.24 3.37
CA ARG A 43 -18.45 7.09 3.19
C ARG A 43 -19.89 7.56 3.12
N GLY A 44 -20.53 7.31 1.98
CA GLY A 44 -21.95 7.62 1.78
C GLY A 44 -22.86 6.84 2.74
N GLU A 45 -24.10 7.28 2.86
CA GLU A 45 -25.15 6.62 3.66
C GLU A 45 -25.46 5.20 3.16
N SER A 46 -25.22 4.92 1.87
CA SER A 46 -25.30 3.56 1.30
C SER A 46 -24.17 2.63 1.74
N GLY A 47 -23.13 3.17 2.40
CA GLY A 47 -21.92 2.44 2.77
C GLY A 47 -20.80 2.52 1.74
N GLU A 48 -21.00 3.10 0.56
CA GLU A 48 -19.96 3.21 -0.45
C GLU A 48 -18.90 4.27 -0.09
N ILE A 49 -17.61 3.94 -0.30
CA ILE A 49 -16.50 4.89 -0.18
C ILE A 49 -16.35 5.73 -1.46
N GLY A 50 -16.06 7.02 -1.28
CA GLY A 50 -15.56 7.92 -2.30
C GLY A 50 -14.25 8.59 -1.88
N VAL A 51 -13.38 8.84 -2.86
CA VAL A 51 -12.15 9.63 -2.68
C VAL A 51 -12.09 10.68 -3.79
N LEU A 52 -11.96 11.94 -3.41
CA LEU A 52 -11.85 13.08 -4.31
C LEU A 52 -10.56 13.87 -4.00
N ASP A 53 -10.13 14.71 -4.93
CA ASP A 53 -9.27 15.85 -4.59
C ASP A 53 -9.92 16.66 -3.46
N ALA A 54 -9.13 17.08 -2.48
CA ALA A 54 -9.66 17.73 -1.29
C ALA A 54 -10.30 19.09 -1.59
N TYR A 55 -9.88 19.79 -2.64
CA TYR A 55 -10.24 21.18 -2.86
C TYR A 55 -11.49 21.31 -3.73
N CYS A 56 -12.52 21.96 -3.17
CA CYS A 56 -13.78 22.19 -3.84
C CYS A 56 -13.59 23.01 -5.13
N PRO A 57 -14.10 22.55 -6.30
CA PRO A 57 -13.92 23.23 -7.59
C PRO A 57 -14.62 24.59 -7.68
N HIS A 58 -15.46 24.95 -6.69
CA HIS A 58 -16.09 26.26 -6.63
C HIS A 58 -15.08 27.36 -6.27
N LEU A 59 -14.54 27.34 -5.05
CA LEU A 59 -13.63 28.38 -4.53
C LEU A 59 -12.50 27.80 -3.67
N GLY A 60 -12.14 26.54 -3.87
CA GLY A 60 -10.94 25.93 -3.27
C GLY A 60 -11.01 25.63 -1.78
N ALA A 61 -12.20 25.52 -1.18
CA ALA A 61 -12.31 25.07 0.22
C ALA A 61 -11.91 23.60 0.33
N HIS A 62 -11.07 23.27 1.32
CA HIS A 62 -10.72 21.89 1.64
C HIS A 62 -11.94 21.16 2.21
N MET A 63 -12.54 20.24 1.45
CA MET A 63 -13.79 19.57 1.78
C MET A 63 -13.67 18.59 2.96
N GLY A 64 -12.47 18.07 3.24
CA GLY A 64 -12.21 17.25 4.42
C GLY A 64 -12.26 17.99 5.77
N HIS A 65 -12.23 19.32 5.80
CA HIS A 65 -12.25 20.10 7.05
C HIS A 65 -13.63 20.73 7.26
N GLY A 66 -14.51 20.00 7.94
CA GLY A 66 -15.88 20.42 8.24
C GLY A 66 -16.91 20.05 7.16
N GLY A 67 -16.50 19.37 6.08
CA GLY A 67 -17.46 18.76 5.15
C GLY A 67 -18.27 17.65 5.83
N THR A 68 -19.44 17.38 5.27
CA THR A 68 -20.38 16.38 5.80
C THR A 68 -20.85 15.49 4.67
N VAL A 69 -21.37 14.31 5.01
CA VAL A 69 -22.09 13.45 4.07
C VAL A 69 -23.59 13.80 4.09
N GLU A 70 -24.22 13.77 2.93
CA GLU A 70 -25.67 13.84 2.76
C GLU A 70 -26.07 12.85 1.65
N GLY A 71 -26.81 11.79 2.02
CA GLY A 71 -26.98 10.64 1.14
C GLY A 71 -25.61 10.05 0.74
N ASP A 72 -25.34 9.97 -0.56
CA ASP A 72 -24.05 9.49 -1.09
C ASP A 72 -23.17 10.61 -1.68
N SER A 73 -23.37 11.85 -1.20
CA SER A 73 -22.57 13.00 -1.63
C SER A 73 -21.80 13.64 -0.47
N LEU A 74 -20.57 14.06 -0.75
CA LEU A 74 -19.78 14.93 0.10
C LEU A 74 -20.22 16.38 -0.08
N ARG A 75 -20.70 17.00 0.99
CA ARG A 75 -21.12 18.40 1.03
C ARG A 75 -19.97 19.29 1.51
N CYS A 76 -19.59 20.24 0.67
CA CYS A 76 -18.54 21.21 0.97
C CYS A 76 -18.93 22.10 2.16
N PRO A 77 -18.01 22.37 3.11
CA PRO A 77 -18.31 23.19 4.29
C PRO A 77 -18.57 24.67 3.99
N PHE A 78 -18.11 25.18 2.84
CA PHE A 78 -18.12 26.61 2.58
C PHE A 78 -19.46 27.12 2.02
N HIS A 79 -19.92 26.49 0.94
CA HIS A 79 -21.14 26.89 0.24
C HIS A 79 -22.10 25.72 0.00
N HIS A 80 -21.83 24.57 0.62
CA HIS A 80 -22.68 23.39 0.59
C HIS A 80 -22.98 22.81 -0.80
N TRP A 81 -22.07 23.00 -1.76
CA TRP A 81 -22.09 22.20 -2.99
C TRP A 81 -21.83 20.74 -2.62
N ALA A 82 -22.60 19.83 -3.20
CA ALA A 82 -22.51 18.40 -2.91
C ALA A 82 -21.94 17.66 -4.12
N TYR A 83 -21.02 16.72 -3.88
CA TYR A 83 -20.35 15.94 -4.91
C TYR A 83 -20.42 14.44 -4.61
N ARG A 84 -20.79 13.63 -5.60
CA ARG A 84 -20.70 12.16 -5.51
C ARG A 84 -19.25 11.68 -5.61
N LYS A 85 -19.05 10.40 -5.31
CA LYS A 85 -17.74 9.72 -5.43
C LYS A 85 -17.16 9.75 -6.86
N ASP A 86 -18.02 9.87 -7.86
CA ASP A 86 -17.65 9.99 -9.28
C ASP A 86 -17.34 11.44 -9.71
N GLY A 87 -17.36 12.40 -8.78
CA GLY A 87 -16.98 13.79 -9.02
C GLY A 87 -18.09 14.71 -9.54
N PHE A 88 -19.28 14.17 -9.81
CA PHE A 88 -20.43 14.97 -10.26
C PHE A 88 -21.02 15.79 -9.12
N CYS A 89 -21.29 17.06 -9.42
CA CYS A 89 -22.04 17.94 -8.53
C CYS A 89 -23.52 17.53 -8.52
N THR A 90 -24.07 17.20 -7.36
CA THR A 90 -25.46 16.77 -7.20
C THR A 90 -26.38 17.88 -6.72
N SER A 91 -25.85 18.85 -5.95
CA SER A 91 -26.66 19.90 -5.36
C SER A 91 -25.87 21.19 -5.19
N ILE A 92 -26.53 22.31 -5.47
CA ILE A 92 -26.07 23.67 -5.16
C ILE A 92 -27.26 24.37 -4.49
N PRO A 93 -27.33 24.42 -3.14
CA PRO A 93 -28.57 24.71 -2.42
C PRO A 93 -29.20 26.08 -2.71
N TYR A 94 -28.42 27.04 -3.19
CA TYR A 94 -28.84 28.40 -3.48
C TYR A 94 -29.02 28.69 -4.98
N ALA A 95 -28.75 27.73 -5.85
CA ALA A 95 -28.89 27.91 -7.30
C ALA A 95 -30.27 27.44 -7.78
N LYS A 96 -30.94 28.27 -8.59
CA LYS A 96 -32.11 27.83 -9.36
C LYS A 96 -31.71 26.90 -10.51
N GLU A 97 -30.54 27.14 -11.09
CA GLU A 97 -29.98 26.36 -12.19
C GLU A 97 -28.50 26.06 -11.92
N MET A 98 -28.12 24.79 -12.04
CA MET A 98 -26.71 24.40 -11.93
C MET A 98 -25.92 24.81 -13.18
N PRO A 99 -24.61 25.12 -13.05
CA PRO A 99 -23.73 25.35 -14.18
C PRO A 99 -23.79 24.19 -15.19
N LEU A 100 -23.79 24.50 -16.48
CA LEU A 100 -23.89 23.48 -17.54
C LEU A 100 -22.76 22.44 -17.47
N ILE A 101 -21.55 22.86 -17.08
CA ILE A 101 -20.40 21.98 -16.89
C ILE A 101 -20.68 20.94 -15.79
N ALA A 102 -21.19 21.38 -14.65
CA ALA A 102 -21.55 20.53 -13.51
C ALA A 102 -22.65 19.50 -13.83
N LYS A 103 -23.48 19.75 -14.86
CA LYS A 103 -24.51 18.84 -15.35
C LYS A 103 -23.97 17.78 -16.33
N ARG A 104 -22.82 18.03 -16.98
CA ARG A 104 -22.32 17.23 -18.10
C ARG A 104 -21.11 16.37 -17.75
N GLU A 105 -20.29 16.83 -16.82
CA GLU A 105 -19.02 16.20 -16.47
C GLU A 105 -18.72 16.30 -14.98
N PRO A 106 -17.87 15.41 -14.45
CA PRO A 106 -17.40 15.51 -13.08
C PRO A 106 -16.50 16.73 -12.92
N ILE A 107 -16.83 17.59 -11.97
CA ILE A 107 -16.08 18.84 -11.71
C ILE A 107 -15.24 18.77 -10.44
N ALA A 108 -15.55 17.87 -9.52
CA ALA A 108 -14.63 17.45 -8.47
C ALA A 108 -13.81 16.28 -9.01
N VAL A 109 -12.49 16.28 -8.83
CA VAL A 109 -11.61 15.25 -9.42
C VAL A 109 -11.73 13.96 -8.59
N PRO A 110 -12.27 12.86 -9.15
CA PRO A 110 -12.43 11.62 -8.41
C PRO A 110 -11.20 10.72 -8.55
N TYR A 111 -10.96 9.90 -7.54
CA TYR A 111 -9.97 8.82 -7.59
C TYR A 111 -10.70 7.47 -7.62
N PRO A 112 -10.35 6.54 -8.53
CA PRO A 112 -10.88 5.17 -8.48
C PRO A 112 -10.53 4.53 -7.13
N VAL A 113 -11.53 3.92 -6.50
CA VAL A 113 -11.41 3.34 -5.16
C VAL A 113 -12.07 1.97 -5.13
N VAL A 114 -11.46 1.02 -4.42
CA VAL A 114 -12.03 -0.30 -4.16
C VAL A 114 -11.81 -0.68 -2.70
N GLU A 115 -12.83 -1.25 -2.08
CA GLU A 115 -12.68 -1.92 -0.78
C GLU A 115 -12.45 -3.41 -1.00
N ARG A 116 -11.29 -3.91 -0.60
CA ARG A 116 -10.87 -5.31 -0.79
C ARG A 116 -9.88 -5.69 0.31
N ASN A 117 -9.93 -6.94 0.79
CA ASN A 117 -9.06 -7.46 1.87
C ASN A 117 -9.18 -6.68 3.19
N GLY A 118 -10.35 -6.10 3.48
CA GLY A 118 -10.58 -5.27 4.67
C GLY A 118 -9.89 -3.89 4.63
N ALA A 119 -9.40 -3.48 3.45
CA ALA A 119 -8.69 -2.23 3.24
C ALA A 119 -9.29 -1.40 2.10
N ILE A 120 -9.06 -0.09 2.15
CA ILE A 120 -9.48 0.90 1.15
C ILE A 120 -8.29 1.18 0.23
N TRP A 121 -8.43 0.82 -1.04
CA TRP A 121 -7.41 0.98 -2.07
C TRP A 121 -7.78 2.10 -3.02
N VAL A 122 -6.84 3.01 -3.27
CA VAL A 122 -6.98 4.08 -4.25
C VAL A 122 -6.02 3.86 -5.41
N TRP A 123 -6.53 4.02 -6.63
CA TRP A 123 -5.70 4.05 -7.83
C TRP A 123 -5.10 5.43 -8.02
N HIS A 124 -3.77 5.51 -7.97
CA HIS A 124 -3.03 6.68 -8.35
C HIS A 124 -2.47 6.53 -9.76
N HIS A 125 -2.66 7.55 -10.59
CA HIS A 125 -1.88 7.75 -11.81
C HIS A 125 -1.62 9.25 -11.99
N PRO A 126 -0.37 9.69 -12.28
CA PRO A 126 -0.05 11.12 -12.36
C PRO A 126 -0.81 11.84 -13.47
N GLN A 127 -1.11 11.16 -14.58
CA GLN A 127 -1.96 11.67 -15.68
C GLN A 127 -3.44 11.24 -15.57
N GLN A 128 -3.90 10.75 -14.42
CA GLN A 128 -5.30 10.35 -14.18
C GLN A 128 -5.84 9.29 -15.17
N ILE A 129 -4.95 8.41 -15.66
CA ILE A 129 -5.35 7.27 -16.49
C ILE A 129 -6.05 6.24 -15.59
N ALA A 130 -7.13 5.64 -16.09
CA ALA A 130 -7.90 4.63 -15.38
C ALA A 130 -7.06 3.39 -15.01
N PRO A 131 -7.49 2.59 -14.00
CA PRO A 131 -6.80 1.36 -13.61
C PRO A 131 -6.57 0.41 -14.78
N THR A 132 -5.35 -0.14 -14.88
CA THR A 132 -4.98 -1.14 -15.91
C THR A 132 -4.88 -2.56 -15.34
N TYR A 133 -5.03 -2.71 -14.03
CA TYR A 133 -5.07 -3.97 -13.31
C TYR A 133 -5.90 -3.80 -12.03
N GLU A 134 -6.22 -4.91 -11.38
CA GLU A 134 -7.08 -4.98 -10.19
C GLU A 134 -6.25 -5.24 -8.92
N VAL A 135 -6.78 -4.85 -7.76
CA VAL A 135 -6.26 -5.30 -6.46
C VAL A 135 -6.49 -6.80 -6.33
N LEU A 136 -5.47 -7.58 -5.96
CA LEU A 136 -5.66 -9.02 -5.76
C LEU A 136 -6.45 -9.29 -4.48
N GLU A 137 -7.37 -10.26 -4.55
CA GLU A 137 -8.18 -10.68 -3.40
C GLU A 137 -7.45 -11.75 -2.59
N HIS A 138 -7.50 -11.60 -1.27
CA HIS A 138 -6.87 -12.48 -0.29
C HIS A 138 -7.84 -12.68 0.87
N GLU A 139 -8.47 -13.85 0.87
CA GLU A 139 -9.52 -14.21 1.82
C GLU A 139 -9.02 -14.22 3.27
N GLU A 140 -7.72 -14.44 3.49
CA GLU A 140 -7.13 -14.56 4.83
C GLU A 140 -7.38 -13.34 5.74
N PHE A 141 -7.66 -12.17 5.15
CA PHE A 141 -7.87 -10.93 5.91
C PHE A 141 -9.34 -10.65 6.26
N VAL A 142 -10.28 -11.40 5.70
CA VAL A 142 -11.74 -11.12 5.81
C VAL A 142 -12.61 -12.36 6.03
N ALA A 143 -12.16 -13.53 5.61
CA ALA A 143 -12.94 -14.76 5.66
C ALA A 143 -12.97 -15.37 7.07
N PRO A 144 -14.04 -16.09 7.44
CA PRO A 144 -14.09 -16.88 8.66
C PRO A 144 -12.97 -17.95 8.71
N GLY A 145 -12.58 -18.36 9.91
CA GLY A 145 -11.49 -19.33 10.13
C GLY A 145 -10.08 -18.71 10.14
N TRP A 146 -9.99 -17.39 10.02
CA TRP A 146 -8.77 -16.61 10.22
C TRP A 146 -8.89 -15.73 11.45
N SER A 147 -7.75 -15.41 12.06
CA SER A 147 -7.63 -14.47 13.16
C SER A 147 -8.19 -13.11 12.76
N LYS A 148 -8.65 -12.33 13.74
CA LYS A 148 -8.79 -10.88 13.53
C LYS A 148 -7.44 -10.31 13.05
N PRO A 149 -7.43 -9.43 12.03
CA PRO A 149 -6.17 -8.94 11.51
C PRO A 149 -5.36 -8.18 12.57
N VAL A 150 -4.07 -8.49 12.66
CA VAL A 150 -3.13 -7.77 13.53
C VAL A 150 -2.40 -6.73 12.69
N ARG A 151 -2.55 -5.46 13.04
CA ARG A 151 -2.06 -4.33 12.23
C ARG A 151 -0.81 -3.70 12.85
N ARG A 152 0.09 -3.20 12.00
CA ARG A 152 1.21 -2.32 12.36
C ARG A 152 1.34 -1.20 11.34
N PHE A 153 1.90 -0.08 11.77
CA PHE A 153 1.97 1.14 10.97
C PHE A 153 3.27 1.89 11.26
N TRP A 154 3.92 2.35 10.20
CA TRP A 154 5.08 3.23 10.26
C TRP A 154 5.00 4.32 9.21
N SER A 155 5.54 5.50 9.51
CA SER A 155 5.77 6.57 8.54
C SER A 155 7.24 6.97 8.60
N PHE A 156 7.91 6.94 7.45
CA PHE A 156 9.34 7.22 7.35
C PHE A 156 9.74 7.71 5.96
N ALA A 157 10.96 8.20 5.84
CA ALA A 157 11.48 8.74 4.60
C ALA A 157 11.99 7.61 3.69
N SER A 158 11.22 7.21 2.68
CA SER A 158 11.58 6.21 1.67
C SER A 158 10.59 6.31 0.48
N ASN A 159 10.66 5.37 -0.46
CA ASN A 159 9.67 5.20 -1.52
C ASN A 159 9.31 3.71 -1.72
N PRO A 160 8.18 3.39 -2.39
CA PRO A 160 7.72 2.00 -2.54
C PRO A 160 8.71 1.08 -3.26
N GLN A 161 9.49 1.56 -4.25
CA GLN A 161 10.45 0.71 -4.95
C GLN A 161 11.57 0.25 -4.02
N GLU A 162 12.09 1.15 -3.19
CA GLU A 162 13.18 0.84 -2.25
C GLU A 162 12.76 -0.25 -1.26
N ILE A 163 11.53 -0.19 -0.76
CA ILE A 163 10.96 -1.21 0.13
C ILE A 163 10.77 -2.53 -0.62
N ALA A 164 10.25 -2.48 -1.86
CA ALA A 164 9.98 -3.67 -2.65
C ALA A 164 11.27 -4.36 -3.16
N GLU A 165 12.36 -3.61 -3.36
CA GLU A 165 13.66 -4.11 -3.80
C GLU A 165 14.31 -5.05 -2.77
N ASN A 166 14.00 -4.91 -1.46
CA ASN A 166 14.40 -5.90 -0.45
C ASN A 166 13.96 -7.33 -0.79
N GLY A 167 12.87 -7.49 -1.56
CA GLY A 167 12.42 -8.81 -2.02
C GLY A 167 13.36 -9.51 -3.02
N VAL A 168 14.41 -8.84 -3.49
CA VAL A 168 15.49 -9.40 -4.31
C VAL A 168 16.89 -9.08 -3.77
N ASP A 169 17.02 -8.28 -2.71
CA ASP A 169 18.27 -8.13 -1.96
C ASP A 169 18.40 -9.37 -1.07
N THR A 170 19.12 -10.37 -1.53
CA THR A 170 19.26 -11.61 -0.77
C THR A 170 20.19 -11.37 0.45
N ALA A 171 21.25 -10.58 0.30
CA ALA A 171 22.30 -10.43 1.30
C ALA A 171 21.81 -9.74 2.60
N HIS A 172 20.85 -8.81 2.52
CA HIS A 172 20.34 -8.13 3.72
C HIS A 172 19.70 -9.10 4.73
N PHE A 173 19.13 -10.20 4.26
CA PHE A 173 18.56 -11.23 5.13
C PHE A 173 19.57 -11.82 6.12
N LYS A 174 20.82 -12.00 5.67
CA LYS A 174 21.92 -12.45 6.53
C LYS A 174 22.47 -11.30 7.38
N CYS A 175 22.67 -10.13 6.78
CA CYS A 175 23.38 -9.02 7.41
C CYS A 175 22.52 -8.25 8.44
N ILE A 176 21.24 -8.05 8.15
CA ILE A 176 20.29 -7.29 8.96
C ILE A 176 19.45 -8.22 9.84
N HIS A 177 18.90 -9.29 9.25
CA HIS A 177 17.99 -10.21 9.96
C HIS A 177 18.67 -11.46 10.51
N HIS A 178 20.00 -11.57 10.38
CA HIS A 178 20.80 -12.67 10.93
C HIS A 178 20.31 -14.07 10.54
N MET A 179 19.72 -14.22 9.36
CA MET A 179 19.24 -15.52 8.88
C MET A 179 20.41 -16.38 8.39
N ASP A 180 20.43 -17.65 8.84
CA ASP A 180 21.51 -18.59 8.60
C ASP A 180 21.58 -19.08 7.14
N ALA A 181 20.45 -19.12 6.44
CA ALA A 181 20.36 -19.54 5.06
C ALA A 181 19.49 -18.58 4.23
N MET A 182 19.88 -18.38 2.98
CA MET A 182 19.10 -17.63 2.02
C MET A 182 18.05 -18.57 1.44
N PRO A 183 16.76 -18.20 1.41
CA PRO A 183 15.76 -19.03 0.78
C PRO A 183 16.04 -19.09 -0.73
N GLU A 184 16.45 -20.25 -1.24
CA GLU A 184 16.46 -20.52 -2.67
C GLU A 184 15.04 -20.80 -3.15
N GLY A 185 14.68 -20.31 -4.33
CA GLY A 185 13.31 -20.38 -4.80
C GLY A 185 13.11 -19.93 -6.23
N GLU A 186 11.89 -20.15 -6.71
CA GLU A 186 11.47 -19.77 -8.05
C GLU A 186 10.87 -18.36 -8.05
N VAL A 187 11.27 -17.54 -9.02
CA VAL A 187 10.74 -16.18 -9.21
C VAL A 187 10.21 -16.01 -10.62
N THR A 188 8.96 -15.56 -10.73
CA THR A 188 8.29 -15.27 -12.00
C THR A 188 7.81 -13.83 -12.06
N TYR A 189 7.69 -13.30 -13.29
CA TYR A 189 7.24 -11.95 -13.60
C TYR A 189 6.23 -12.04 -14.75
N GLU A 190 5.00 -11.60 -14.52
CA GLU A 190 3.88 -11.68 -15.46
C GLU A 190 3.11 -10.36 -15.43
N GLY A 191 3.43 -9.46 -16.38
CA GLY A 191 2.86 -8.11 -16.40
C GLY A 191 3.15 -7.35 -15.10
N HIS A 192 2.08 -6.96 -14.40
CA HIS A 192 2.14 -6.24 -13.13
C HIS A 192 2.35 -7.15 -11.90
N ILE A 193 2.46 -8.47 -12.09
CA ILE A 193 2.60 -9.44 -10.99
C ILE A 193 4.01 -10.01 -10.96
N ARG A 194 4.63 -9.99 -9.78
CA ARG A 194 5.83 -10.78 -9.45
C ARG A 194 5.46 -11.83 -8.42
N ARG A 195 5.91 -13.07 -8.61
CA ARG A 195 5.77 -14.14 -7.61
C ARG A 195 7.13 -14.70 -7.22
N SER A 196 7.29 -15.04 -5.95
CA SER A 196 8.46 -15.73 -5.42
C SER A 196 8.01 -16.87 -4.53
N ARG A 197 8.54 -18.08 -4.73
CA ARG A 197 8.27 -19.24 -3.87
C ARG A 197 9.57 -19.87 -3.43
N THR A 198 9.73 -20.04 -2.12
CA THR A 198 10.87 -20.72 -1.52
C THR A 198 10.35 -21.80 -0.57
N THR A 199 11.03 -22.92 -0.50
CA THR A 199 10.73 -24.01 0.44
C THR A 199 12.01 -24.43 1.14
N GLY A 200 11.89 -24.89 2.38
CA GLY A 200 13.03 -25.35 3.15
C GLY A 200 12.59 -26.22 4.31
N GLU A 201 13.53 -26.53 5.17
CA GLU A 201 13.28 -27.29 6.39
C GLU A 201 14.01 -26.60 7.54
N THR A 202 13.38 -26.55 8.70
CA THR A 202 14.03 -26.05 9.92
C THR A 202 13.77 -27.00 11.08
N SER A 203 14.79 -27.27 11.88
CA SER A 203 14.64 -28.02 13.13
C SER A 203 14.15 -27.09 14.22
N MET A 204 13.04 -27.44 14.85
CA MET A 204 12.47 -26.68 15.97
C MET A 204 12.32 -27.58 17.19
N ILE A 205 12.58 -27.02 18.37
CA ILE A 205 12.29 -27.69 19.64
C ILE A 205 10.84 -27.38 20.01
N PHE A 206 10.01 -28.40 20.11
CA PHE A 206 8.60 -28.27 20.44
C PHE A 206 8.39 -28.17 21.96
N PRO A 207 7.20 -27.76 22.44
CA PRO A 207 6.91 -27.65 23.88
C PRO A 207 7.10 -28.95 24.68
N ASP A 208 7.08 -30.11 24.00
CA ASP A 208 7.37 -31.42 24.58
C ASP A 208 8.89 -31.72 24.72
N GLY A 209 9.75 -30.77 24.35
CA GLY A 209 11.20 -30.89 24.36
C GLY A 209 11.77 -31.69 23.18
N VAL A 210 10.93 -32.18 22.26
CA VAL A 210 11.38 -32.97 21.11
C VAL A 210 11.75 -32.03 19.97
N THR A 211 12.95 -32.22 19.42
CA THR A 211 13.34 -31.54 18.18
C THR A 211 12.67 -32.25 17.01
N ARG A 212 11.93 -31.51 16.19
CA ARG A 212 11.35 -32.02 14.95
C ARG A 212 11.71 -31.10 13.80
N THR A 213 11.91 -31.69 12.63
CA THR A 213 12.07 -30.94 11.39
C THR A 213 10.68 -30.55 10.88
N VAL A 214 10.54 -29.28 10.55
CA VAL A 214 9.31 -28.70 10.01
C VAL A 214 9.63 -28.17 8.62
N GLU A 215 8.83 -28.58 7.64
CA GLU A 215 8.87 -28.00 6.30
C GLU A 215 8.40 -26.54 6.38
N THR A 216 9.22 -25.63 5.88
CA THR A 216 8.92 -24.21 5.82
C THR A 216 8.72 -23.78 4.38
N GLY A 217 7.88 -22.78 4.19
CA GLY A 217 7.60 -22.24 2.88
C GLY A 217 7.36 -20.74 2.96
N THR A 218 7.72 -20.05 1.90
CA THR A 218 7.35 -18.64 1.72
C THR A 218 6.84 -18.48 0.29
N ASN A 219 5.64 -17.93 0.17
CA ASN A 219 5.04 -17.55 -1.09
C ASN A 219 4.76 -16.04 -1.06
N VAL A 220 5.43 -15.29 -1.92
CA VAL A 220 5.27 -13.85 -2.03
C VAL A 220 4.65 -13.50 -3.37
N ILE A 221 3.62 -12.66 -3.35
CA ILE A 221 2.99 -12.08 -4.53
C ILE A 221 3.06 -10.56 -4.39
N ASN A 222 3.71 -9.90 -5.34
CA ASN A 222 3.63 -8.45 -5.52
C ASN A 222 2.67 -8.16 -6.68
N SER A 223 1.69 -7.29 -6.48
CA SER A 223 0.81 -6.77 -7.52
C SER A 223 0.98 -5.26 -7.61
N GLY A 224 1.55 -4.80 -8.72
CA GLY A 224 1.87 -3.38 -8.88
C GLY A 224 2.95 -2.89 -7.91
N ALA A 225 2.92 -1.58 -7.64
CA ALA A 225 3.83 -0.92 -6.72
C ALA A 225 3.36 -0.91 -5.25
N GLY A 226 2.08 -1.16 -4.97
CA GLY A 226 1.48 -0.89 -3.65
C GLY A 226 0.95 -2.09 -2.88
N GLN A 227 0.80 -3.28 -3.51
CA GLN A 227 0.30 -4.49 -2.85
C GLN A 227 1.36 -5.60 -2.85
N LYS A 228 1.76 -6.06 -1.66
CA LYS A 228 2.58 -7.27 -1.49
C LYS A 228 1.94 -8.18 -0.45
N ILE A 229 1.76 -9.45 -0.79
CA ILE A 229 1.31 -10.48 0.14
C ILE A 229 2.42 -11.50 0.30
N SER A 230 2.79 -11.77 1.55
CA SER A 230 3.77 -12.77 1.94
C SER A 230 3.07 -13.82 2.79
N ARG A 231 3.01 -15.08 2.32
CA ARG A 231 2.46 -16.21 3.08
C ARG A 231 3.59 -17.12 3.52
N PHE A 232 3.78 -17.22 4.83
CA PHE A 232 4.76 -18.06 5.48
C PHE A 232 4.09 -19.33 6.01
N THR A 233 4.68 -20.48 5.73
CA THR A 233 4.26 -21.78 6.26
C THR A 233 5.39 -22.40 7.05
N GLY A 234 5.04 -23.19 8.07
CA GLY A 234 5.98 -23.79 9.01
C GLY A 234 5.23 -24.25 10.24
N PHE A 235 5.77 -23.98 11.44
CA PHE A 235 5.08 -24.28 12.70
C PHE A 235 3.72 -23.57 12.80
N VAL A 236 3.66 -22.31 12.34
CA VAL A 236 2.43 -21.54 12.18
C VAL A 236 2.35 -21.04 10.74
N THR A 237 1.15 -20.99 10.19
CA THR A 237 0.90 -20.31 8.91
C THR A 237 0.53 -18.86 9.19
N ILE A 238 1.22 -17.93 8.54
CA ILE A 238 0.96 -16.49 8.68
C ILE A 238 0.93 -15.86 7.29
N SER A 239 -0.12 -15.11 7.02
CA SER A 239 -0.23 -14.23 5.86
C SER A 239 0.01 -12.80 6.30
N LEU A 240 0.88 -12.09 5.59
CA LEU A 240 1.20 -10.69 5.79
C LEU A 240 0.86 -9.94 4.51
N MET A 241 -0.01 -8.93 4.62
CA MET A 241 -0.23 -7.91 3.61
C MET A 241 0.60 -6.67 3.95
N GLU A 242 1.58 -6.40 3.09
CA GLU A 242 2.47 -5.24 3.16
C GLU A 242 1.99 -4.19 2.17
N MET A 243 1.72 -2.98 2.67
CA MET A 243 1.15 -1.89 1.89
C MET A 243 2.01 -0.64 2.09
N ALA A 244 2.87 -0.36 1.11
CA ALA A 244 3.75 0.81 1.09
C ALA A 244 3.12 1.91 0.23
N THR A 245 2.54 2.92 0.88
CA THR A 245 1.80 4.00 0.23
C THR A 245 2.58 5.31 0.27
N PRO A 246 2.94 5.91 -0.88
CA PRO A 246 3.68 7.15 -0.91
C PRO A 246 2.81 8.33 -0.47
N VAL A 247 3.26 9.02 0.58
CA VAL A 247 2.67 10.30 1.03
C VAL A 247 3.22 11.43 0.17
N GLU A 248 4.54 11.46 0.02
CA GLU A 248 5.31 12.33 -0.87
C GLU A 248 6.24 11.47 -1.74
N ALA A 249 7.04 12.10 -2.61
CA ALA A 249 8.04 11.37 -3.41
C ALA A 249 9.14 10.70 -2.56
N ASP A 250 9.40 11.21 -1.36
CA ASP A 250 10.43 10.71 -0.43
C ASP A 250 9.91 10.39 0.97
N GLN A 251 8.58 10.30 1.14
CA GLN A 251 7.92 9.90 2.37
C GLN A 251 6.87 8.83 2.08
N VAL A 252 6.86 7.77 2.88
CA VAL A 252 5.98 6.62 2.73
C VAL A 252 5.31 6.28 4.06
N GLU A 253 4.10 5.77 3.97
CA GLU A 253 3.46 5.02 5.05
C GLU A 253 3.50 3.54 4.73
N LEU A 254 4.03 2.75 5.66
CA LEU A 254 4.05 1.30 5.58
C LEU A 254 3.01 0.74 6.55
N ARG A 255 2.04 -0.01 6.02
CA ARG A 255 1.08 -0.76 6.81
C ARG A 255 1.36 -2.25 6.64
N PHE A 256 1.49 -2.94 7.77
CA PHE A 256 1.44 -4.39 7.82
C PHE A 256 0.11 -4.83 8.39
N CYS A 257 -0.52 -5.80 7.73
CA CYS A 257 -1.73 -6.45 8.17
C CYS A 257 -1.47 -7.95 8.17
N PHE A 258 -1.47 -8.57 9.34
CA PHE A 258 -1.23 -9.99 9.51
C PHE A 258 -2.52 -10.75 9.76
N ALA A 259 -2.61 -11.96 9.22
CA ALA A 259 -3.65 -12.92 9.53
C ALA A 259 -3.04 -14.33 9.65
N PHE A 260 -3.58 -15.14 10.55
CA PHE A 260 -3.19 -16.53 10.74
C PHE A 260 -4.45 -17.38 11.02
N PRO A 261 -4.41 -18.70 10.84
CA PRO A 261 -5.58 -19.55 11.11
C PRO A 261 -6.12 -19.33 12.53
N GLU A 262 -7.44 -19.28 12.66
CA GLU A 262 -8.08 -19.07 13.96
C GLU A 262 -7.69 -20.18 14.94
N CYS A 263 -7.24 -19.77 16.13
CA CYS A 263 -6.84 -20.66 17.22
C CYS A 263 -7.16 -19.99 18.57
N PRO A 264 -7.33 -20.77 19.66
CA PRO A 264 -7.61 -20.21 20.97
C PRO A 264 -6.50 -19.26 21.44
N GLU A 265 -6.88 -18.10 21.99
CA GLU A 265 -5.93 -17.15 22.56
C GLU A 265 -5.09 -17.83 23.66
N GLY A 266 -3.77 -17.62 23.61
CA GLY A 266 -2.82 -18.25 24.52
C GLY A 266 -2.42 -19.70 24.19
N SER A 267 -2.99 -20.33 23.15
CA SER A 267 -2.50 -21.60 22.61
C SER A 267 -1.07 -21.48 22.07
N PRO A 268 -0.30 -22.59 21.95
CA PRO A 268 1.02 -22.57 21.33
C PRO A 268 1.04 -21.98 19.91
N GLU A 269 -0.01 -22.25 19.12
CA GLU A 269 -0.18 -21.70 17.77
C GLU A 269 -0.39 -20.19 17.80
N TRP A 270 -1.24 -19.71 18.71
CA TRP A 270 -1.47 -18.26 18.89
C TRP A 270 -0.19 -17.55 19.33
N GLN A 271 0.53 -18.12 20.31
CA GLN A 271 1.79 -17.57 20.79
C GLN A 271 2.86 -17.58 19.69
N GLY A 272 2.95 -18.67 18.92
CA GLY A 272 3.84 -18.76 17.76
C GLY A 272 3.54 -17.70 16.71
N ALA A 273 2.27 -17.45 16.42
CA ALA A 273 1.84 -16.42 15.49
C ALA A 273 2.21 -15.01 16.00
N MET A 274 1.88 -14.68 17.24
CA MET A 274 2.20 -13.38 17.83
C MET A 274 3.70 -13.13 17.94
N ASN A 275 4.50 -14.12 18.35
CA ASN A 275 5.95 -14.02 18.38
C ASN A 275 6.54 -13.77 16.99
N THR A 276 5.99 -14.39 15.95
CA THR A 276 6.43 -14.16 14.57
C THR A 276 6.05 -12.77 14.07
N ILE A 277 4.85 -12.29 14.41
CA ILE A 277 4.40 -10.92 14.09
C ILE A 277 5.32 -9.90 14.75
N ASP A 278 5.64 -10.08 16.04
CA ASP A 278 6.50 -9.18 16.78
C ASP A 278 7.96 -9.25 16.29
N TYR A 279 8.43 -10.43 15.87
CA TYR A 279 9.72 -10.57 15.21
C TYR A 279 9.79 -9.75 13.91
N PHE A 280 8.81 -9.91 13.01
CA PHE A 280 8.80 -9.17 11.74
C PHE A 280 8.63 -7.66 11.93
N SER A 281 7.88 -7.25 12.94
CA SER A 281 7.53 -5.85 13.14
C SER A 281 8.57 -5.10 13.98
N GLY A 282 9.16 -5.76 14.98
CA GLY A 282 9.96 -5.11 16.02
C GLY A 282 11.44 -4.96 15.70
N GLN A 283 12.25 -4.95 16.76
CA GLN A 283 13.68 -4.59 16.71
C GLN A 283 14.55 -5.47 15.79
N LEU A 284 14.21 -6.76 15.63
CA LEU A 284 14.93 -7.67 14.73
C LEU A 284 14.36 -7.69 13.30
N GLY A 285 13.20 -7.07 13.09
CA GLY A 285 12.53 -6.94 11.81
C GLY A 285 12.58 -5.52 11.28
N ILE A 286 11.42 -5.00 10.89
CA ILE A 286 11.29 -3.73 10.17
C ILE A 286 11.73 -2.52 11.02
N GLU A 287 11.32 -2.44 12.30
CA GLU A 287 11.59 -1.26 13.15
C GLU A 287 13.08 -1.04 13.42
N GLY A 288 13.82 -2.11 13.76
CA GLY A 288 15.23 -2.00 14.11
C GLY A 288 16.20 -2.34 12.97
N GLY A 289 15.74 -3.06 11.95
CA GLY A 289 16.55 -3.50 10.81
C GLY A 289 16.37 -2.61 9.58
N ASP A 290 15.21 -2.70 8.93
CA ASP A 290 15.01 -2.11 7.61
C ASP A 290 14.77 -0.59 7.62
N ILE A 291 13.89 -0.09 8.49
CA ILE A 291 13.54 1.33 8.55
C ILE A 291 14.78 2.22 8.79
N PRO A 292 15.71 1.89 9.70
CA PRO A 292 16.93 2.66 9.88
C PRO A 292 17.77 2.76 8.59
N ILE A 293 17.85 1.70 7.79
CA ILE A 293 18.56 1.70 6.51
C ILE A 293 17.78 2.51 5.46
N TRP A 294 16.50 2.19 5.27
CA TRP A 294 15.64 2.89 4.31
C TRP A 294 15.51 4.37 4.59
N SER A 295 15.60 4.83 5.83
CA SER A 295 15.50 6.24 6.22
C SER A 295 16.79 7.03 5.99
N HIS A 296 17.93 6.36 5.81
CA HIS A 296 19.24 7.01 5.69
C HIS A 296 20.02 6.64 4.42
N LYS A 297 19.46 5.83 3.52
CA LYS A 297 20.06 5.51 2.21
C LYS A 297 19.63 6.47 1.09
N ILE A 298 20.30 6.41 -0.06
CA ILE A 298 19.87 7.06 -1.31
C ILE A 298 19.54 5.99 -2.36
N HIS A 299 18.76 6.35 -3.38
CA HIS A 299 18.64 5.49 -4.58
C HIS A 299 19.90 5.64 -5.44
N ARG A 300 20.51 4.51 -5.79
CA ARG A 300 21.63 4.45 -6.74
C ARG A 300 21.12 3.80 -8.01
N GLU A 301 20.82 4.60 -9.05
CA GLU A 301 20.28 4.10 -10.34
C GLU A 301 21.15 2.98 -10.94
N LYS A 302 22.48 3.14 -10.83
CA LYS A 302 23.50 2.17 -11.26
C LYS A 302 24.29 1.69 -10.04
N PRO A 303 23.77 0.72 -9.27
CA PRO A 303 24.48 0.19 -8.12
C PRO A 303 25.69 -0.62 -8.58
N ILE A 304 26.70 -0.73 -7.72
CA ILE A 304 27.82 -1.65 -7.89
C ILE A 304 27.37 -2.97 -7.25
N LEU A 305 27.38 -4.06 -8.01
CA LEU A 305 26.89 -5.37 -7.60
C LEU A 305 28.00 -6.41 -7.61
N CYS A 306 27.91 -7.40 -6.73
CA CYS A 306 28.77 -8.60 -6.70
C CYS A 306 27.98 -9.88 -7.05
N ASP A 307 28.67 -11.02 -7.03
CA ASP A 307 28.09 -12.34 -7.30
C ASP A 307 27.16 -12.88 -6.20
N GLY A 308 27.18 -12.27 -5.02
CA GLY A 308 26.26 -12.56 -3.91
C GLY A 308 24.96 -11.73 -3.91
N ASP A 309 24.89 -10.67 -4.72
CA ASP A 309 23.68 -9.86 -4.84
C ASP A 309 22.59 -10.61 -5.62
N GLY A 310 21.34 -10.47 -5.19
CA GLY A 310 20.22 -11.01 -5.93
C GLY A 310 19.91 -10.23 -7.22
N ALA A 311 18.77 -10.52 -7.84
CA ALA A 311 18.45 -10.02 -9.18
C ALA A 311 17.97 -8.55 -9.21
N ILE A 312 18.73 -7.63 -8.60
CA ILE A 312 18.40 -6.20 -8.42
C ILE A 312 18.01 -5.53 -9.74
N MET A 313 18.86 -5.61 -10.77
CA MET A 313 18.59 -4.93 -12.05
C MET A 313 17.40 -5.54 -12.81
N ARG A 314 17.13 -6.83 -12.62
CA ARG A 314 15.94 -7.49 -13.19
C ARG A 314 14.67 -6.99 -12.50
N PHE A 315 14.70 -6.86 -11.17
CA PHE A 315 13.59 -6.30 -10.40
C PHE A 315 13.30 -4.85 -10.80
N ARG A 316 14.32 -4.01 -10.94
CA ARG A 316 14.15 -2.62 -11.36
C ARG A 316 13.51 -2.50 -12.75
N ARG A 317 13.95 -3.31 -13.72
CA ARG A 317 13.32 -3.35 -15.04
C ARG A 317 11.84 -3.76 -14.98
N TYR A 318 11.48 -4.64 -14.06
CA TYR A 318 10.07 -4.95 -13.78
C TYR A 318 9.35 -3.75 -13.16
N PHE A 319 9.94 -3.08 -12.17
CA PHE A 319 9.30 -1.99 -11.44
C PHE A 319 9.17 -0.71 -12.28
N GLU A 320 10.08 -0.49 -13.23
CA GLU A 320 10.07 0.64 -14.18
C GLU A 320 8.72 0.83 -14.88
N GLN A 321 7.95 -0.24 -15.10
CA GLN A 321 6.64 -0.18 -15.73
C GLN A 321 5.61 0.64 -14.94
N PHE A 322 5.82 0.86 -13.64
CA PHE A 322 4.92 1.62 -12.77
C PHE A 322 5.27 3.11 -12.71
N TYR A 323 6.27 3.58 -13.45
CA TYR A 323 6.54 5.00 -13.62
C TYR A 323 5.96 5.50 -14.94
N ALA A 324 5.10 6.50 -14.85
CA ALA A 324 4.60 7.16 -16.05
C ALA A 324 5.76 7.84 -16.79
N PRO A 325 5.78 7.82 -18.14
CA PRO A 325 6.76 8.57 -18.92
C PRO A 325 6.74 10.04 -18.52
N ARG A 326 7.92 10.62 -18.27
CA ARG A 326 8.03 12.06 -18.02
C ARG A 326 7.54 12.82 -19.25
N VAL A 327 6.42 13.53 -19.10
CA VAL A 327 5.95 14.45 -20.14
C VAL A 327 6.92 15.64 -20.14
N VAL A 328 7.89 15.61 -21.04
CA VAL A 328 8.74 16.78 -21.30
C VAL A 328 7.84 17.81 -22.00
N PRO A 329 7.61 19.01 -21.44
CA PRO A 329 6.89 20.05 -22.15
C PRO A 329 7.64 20.32 -23.46
N VAL A 330 6.96 20.15 -24.60
CA VAL A 330 7.48 20.65 -25.86
C VAL A 330 7.62 22.15 -25.68
N THR A 331 8.86 22.64 -25.57
CA THR A 331 9.11 24.07 -25.62
C THR A 331 8.57 24.53 -26.97
N ALA A 332 7.52 25.34 -26.95
CA ALA A 332 7.06 26.03 -28.14
C ALA A 332 8.27 26.84 -28.64
N SER A 333 8.84 26.44 -29.78
CA SER A 333 9.83 27.25 -30.47
C SER A 333 9.19 28.61 -30.74
N ALA A 334 9.77 29.65 -30.15
CA ALA A 334 9.37 31.04 -30.35
C ALA A 334 9.49 31.48 -31.82
#